data_AF-A0A380DM72-F1
#
_entry.id   AF-A0A380DM72-F1
#
_cell.length_a   1.000
_cell.length_b   1.000
_cell.length_c   1.000
_cell.angle_alpha   90.00
_cell.angle_beta   90.00
_cell.angle_gamma   90.00
#
_symmetry.space_group_name_H-M   'P 1'
#
loop_
_entity.id
_entity.type
_entity.pdbx_description
1 polymer ?
#
loop_
_entity_poly.entity_id
_entity_poly.type
_entity_poly.pdbx_seq_one_letter_code
_entity_poly.pdbx_strand_id
1 'polypeptide(L)'
;MDLFTRKDGTSIHYSTLGEGYPIVLIHTVLDNYSVFNKLAAELAKSFQVVLIDLRGHGYSDKPRHIEIKDFSDDIVELLKYYTLKKLHLYAMKWVESLVRIFQYVILNLHHHLCW
;
A
#
# COMPACT_ATOMS: atom_id res chain seq x y z
N MET A 1 4.29 -9.95 7.21
CA MET A 1 5.24 -9.18 6.37
C MET A 1 5.50 -10.06 5.18
N ASP A 2 5.11 -9.58 4.01
CA ASP A 2 5.14 -10.35 2.77
C ASP A 2 5.97 -9.60 1.72
N LEU A 3 6.49 -10.35 0.74
CA LEU A 3 7.14 -9.80 -0.44
C LEU A 3 6.32 -10.15 -1.68
N PHE A 4 6.13 -9.18 -2.56
CA PHE A 4 5.59 -9.36 -3.90
C PHE A 4 6.71 -9.11 -4.90
N THR A 5 6.99 -10.09 -5.76
CA THR A 5 8.02 -9.94 -6.80
C THR A 5 7.39 -9.54 -8.12
N ARG A 6 7.84 -8.38 -8.64
CA ARG A 6 7.52 -7.85 -9.97
C ARG A 6 8.02 -8.77 -11.08
N LYS A 7 7.48 -8.60 -12.29
CA LYS A 7 7.97 -9.28 -13.50
C LYS A 7 9.45 -9.00 -13.82
N ASP A 8 9.94 -7.83 -13.42
CA ASP A 8 11.34 -7.43 -13.59
C ASP A 8 12.27 -7.99 -12.50
N GLY A 9 11.75 -8.80 -11.57
CA GLY A 9 12.49 -9.40 -10.46
C GLY A 9 12.58 -8.54 -9.21
N THR A 10 12.09 -7.30 -9.23
CA THR A 10 12.11 -6.40 -8.06
C THR A 10 11.12 -6.88 -7.00
N SER A 11 11.59 -7.12 -5.78
CA SER A 11 10.76 -7.49 -4.65
C SER A 11 10.30 -6.27 -3.88
N ILE A 12 8.97 -6.14 -3.76
CA ILE A 12 8.28 -5.07 -3.06
C ILE A 12 7.74 -5.62 -1.74
N HIS A 13 8.20 -5.03 -0.64
CA HIS A 13 7.69 -5.32 0.69
C HIS A 13 6.33 -4.66 0.91
N TYR A 14 5.42 -5.45 1.46
CA TYR A 14 4.13 -4.95 1.93
C TYR A 14 3.68 -5.69 3.19
N SER A 15 2.80 -5.05 3.94
CA SER A 15 2.14 -5.62 5.10
C SER A 15 0.68 -5.25 5.10
N THR A 16 -0.17 -6.12 5.62
CA THR A 16 -1.62 -5.88 5.69
C THR A 16 -2.14 -6.00 7.10
N LEU A 17 -3.08 -5.14 7.47
CA LEU A 17 -3.77 -5.16 8.75
C LEU A 17 -5.27 -4.99 8.53
N GLY A 18 -6.08 -5.60 9.39
CA GLY A 18 -7.53 -5.48 9.32
C GLY A 18 -8.17 -6.13 8.10
N GLU A 19 -9.48 -5.94 7.99
CA GLU A 19 -10.34 -6.51 6.95
C GLU A 19 -11.33 -5.46 6.43
N GLY A 20 -12.01 -5.76 5.33
CA GLY A 20 -12.96 -4.84 4.69
C GLY A 20 -12.36 -4.11 3.50
N TYR A 21 -12.77 -2.85 3.30
CA TYR A 21 -12.38 -2.07 2.12
C TYR A 21 -10.88 -1.71 2.16
N PRO A 22 -10.12 -1.91 1.07
CA PRO A 22 -8.68 -1.71 1.07
C PRO A 22 -8.28 -0.23 1.03
N ILE A 23 -7.35 0.17 1.90
CA ILE A 23 -6.67 1.46 1.93
C ILE A 23 -5.17 1.21 1.80
N VAL A 24 -4.51 1.83 0.82
CA VAL A 24 -3.05 1.76 0.66
C VAL A 24 -2.40 3.01 1.25
N LEU A 25 -1.40 2.83 2.11
CA LEU A 25 -0.61 3.92 2.67
C LEU A 25 0.79 3.90 2.06
N ILE A 26 1.17 5.02 1.43
CA ILE A 26 2.41 5.19 0.67
C ILE A 26 3.27 6.23 1.39
N HIS A 27 4.51 5.90 1.68
CA HIS A 27 5.43 6.79 2.40
C HIS A 27 6.18 7.74 1.46
N THR A 28 6.92 8.70 2.02
CA THR A 28 7.75 9.65 1.27
C THR A 28 9.20 9.15 1.11
N VAL A 29 10.02 9.85 0.31
CA VAL A 29 11.37 9.40 -0.11
C VAL A 29 12.37 9.16 1.05
N LEU A 30 12.13 9.72 2.24
CA LEU A 30 13.02 9.54 3.40
C LEU A 30 12.47 8.61 4.47
N ASP A 31 11.35 7.95 4.17
CA ASP A 31 10.61 7.11 5.11
C ASP A 31 10.55 5.65 4.63
N ASN A 32 9.87 4.84 5.41
CA ASN A 32 9.41 3.50 5.07
C ASN A 32 8.00 3.29 5.64
N TYR A 33 7.41 2.12 5.40
CA TYR A 33 6.05 1.77 5.81
C TYR A 33 5.75 2.03 7.31
N SER A 34 6.76 1.99 8.19
CA SER A 34 6.59 2.07 9.64
C SER A 34 6.09 3.43 10.13
N VAL A 35 6.25 4.50 9.34
CA VAL A 35 5.72 5.84 9.69
C VAL A 35 4.21 5.84 9.86
N PHE A 36 3.53 4.89 9.22
CA PHE A 36 2.09 4.74 9.32
C PHE A 36 1.64 3.75 10.37
N ASN A 37 2.51 3.10 11.15
CA ASN A 37 2.11 2.03 12.07
C ASN A 37 0.95 2.44 13.01
N LYS A 38 1.01 3.65 13.58
CA LYS A 38 -0.06 4.17 14.44
C LYS A 38 -1.37 4.41 13.68
N LEU A 39 -1.29 5.07 12.52
CA LEU A 39 -2.46 5.33 11.66
C LEU A 39 -3.08 4.04 11.13
N ALA A 40 -2.24 3.08 10.74
CA ALA A 40 -2.65 1.79 10.24
C ALA A 40 -3.38 0.98 11.31
N ALA A 41 -2.91 1.01 12.56
CA ALA A 41 -3.62 0.37 13.67
C ALA A 41 -5.02 0.95 13.89
N GLU A 42 -5.18 2.27 13.76
CA GLU A 42 -6.49 2.93 13.88
C GLU A 42 -7.41 2.62 12.70
N LEU A 43 -6.91 2.73 11.47
CA LEU A 43 -7.69 2.42 10.26
C LEU A 43 -8.06 0.94 10.16
N ALA A 44 -7.20 0.04 10.65
CA ALA A 44 -7.41 -1.42 10.61
C ALA A 44 -8.63 -1.89 11.42
N LYS A 45 -9.19 -1.03 12.29
CA LYS A 45 -10.44 -1.30 13.01
C LYS A 45 -11.64 -1.41 12.07
N SER A 46 -11.60 -0.75 10.91
CA SER A 46 -12.73 -0.64 9.97
C SER A 46 -12.36 -0.92 8.52
N PHE A 47 -11.07 -0.93 8.19
CA PHE A 47 -10.56 -1.06 6.83
C PHE A 47 -9.47 -2.12 6.75
N GLN A 48 -9.27 -2.62 5.54
CA GLN A 48 -8.07 -3.38 5.24
C GLN A 48 -6.96 -2.40 4.87
N VAL A 49 -5.99 -2.24 5.74
CA VAL A 49 -4.84 -1.35 5.49
C VAL A 49 -3.72 -2.14 4.83
N VAL A 50 -3.18 -1.62 3.73
CA VAL A 50 -2.01 -2.13 3.03
C VAL A 50 -0.89 -1.09 3.17
N LEU A 51 0.16 -1.49 3.88
CA LEU A 51 1.39 -0.74 4.07
C LEU A 51 2.39 -1.21 3.01
N ILE A 52 3.00 -0.30 2.26
CA ILE A 52 3.99 -0.64 1.22
C ILE A 52 5.31 0.07 1.52
N ASP A 53 6.42 -0.61 1.28
CA ASP A 53 7.70 0.06 1.04
C ASP A 53 7.89 0.27 -0.46
N LEU A 54 8.03 1.51 -0.90
CA LEU A 54 8.37 1.81 -2.28
C LEU A 54 9.72 1.19 -2.65
N ARG A 55 9.90 0.79 -3.91
CA ARG A 55 11.21 0.39 -4.42
C ARG A 55 12.27 1.44 -4.04
N GLY A 56 13.46 0.98 -3.67
CA GLY A 56 14.50 1.84 -3.13
C GLY A 56 14.44 2.07 -1.61
N HIS A 57 13.36 1.69 -0.92
CA HIS A 57 13.12 2.04 0.47
C HIS A 57 12.84 0.82 1.35
N GLY A 58 13.00 1.00 2.67
CA GLY A 58 12.63 0.00 3.68
C GLY A 58 13.15 -1.40 3.37
N TYR A 59 12.24 -2.37 3.37
CA TYR A 59 12.53 -3.77 3.07
C TYR A 59 12.33 -4.15 1.60
N SER A 60 11.94 -3.20 0.74
CA SER A 60 11.91 -3.41 -0.70
C SER A 60 13.31 -3.38 -1.31
N ASP A 61 13.43 -4.03 -2.46
CA ASP A 61 14.65 -4.03 -3.26
C ASP A 61 15.06 -2.60 -3.68
N LYS A 62 16.37 -2.40 -3.84
CA LYS A 62 16.99 -1.11 -4.13
C LYS A 62 17.77 -1.17 -5.45
N PRO A 63 17.05 -1.26 -6.59
CA PRO A 63 17.71 -1.34 -7.88
C PRO A 63 18.49 -0.05 -8.16
N ARG A 64 19.57 -0.16 -8.95
CA ARG A 64 20.43 0.98 -9.30
C ARG A 64 19.73 2.04 -10.14
N HIS A 65 18.72 1.64 -10.89
CA HIS A 65 17.94 2.51 -11.76
C HIS A 65 16.47 2.37 -11.38
N ILE A 66 15.84 3.52 -11.12
CA ILE A 66 14.42 3.62 -10.80
C ILE A 66 13.86 4.77 -11.64
N GLU A 67 12.83 4.48 -12.44
CA GLU A 67 12.08 5.50 -13.15
C GLU A 67 10.86 5.94 -12.32
N ILE A 68 10.38 7.17 -12.53
CA ILE A 68 9.20 7.68 -11.81
C ILE A 68 7.98 6.78 -12.05
N LYS A 69 7.83 6.25 -13.28
CA LYS A 69 6.72 5.38 -13.65
C LYS A 69 6.71 4.07 -12.83
N ASP A 70 7.89 3.59 -12.44
CA ASP A 70 8.02 2.33 -11.73
C ASP A 70 7.27 2.33 -10.40
N PHE A 71 7.24 3.45 -9.68
CA PHE A 71 6.52 3.55 -8.41
C PHE A 71 5.03 3.31 -8.57
N SER A 72 4.41 3.92 -9.60
CA SER A 72 2.99 3.72 -9.89
C SER A 72 2.70 2.30 -10.36
N ASP A 73 3.57 1.75 -11.20
CA ASP A 73 3.43 0.38 -11.70
C ASP A 73 3.52 -0.65 -10.55
N ASP A 74 4.43 -0.46 -9.60
CA ASP A 74 4.55 -1.32 -8.42
C ASP A 74 3.28 -1.37 -7.60
N ILE A 75 2.68 -0.22 -7.33
CA ILE A 75 1.45 -0.13 -6.55
C ILE A 75 0.32 -0.83 -7.30
N VAL A 76 0.18 -0.60 -8.60
CA VAL A 76 -0.86 -1.23 -9.43
C VAL A 76 -0.68 -2.74 -9.49
N GLU A 77 0.55 -3.22 -9.71
CA GLU A 77 0.82 -4.65 -9.77
C GLU A 77 0.66 -5.34 -8.41
N LEU A 78 1.10 -4.72 -7.33
CA LEU A 78 0.87 -5.22 -5.97
C LEU A 78 -0.62 -5.34 -5.68
N LEU A 79 -1.41 -4.33 -6.03
CA LEU A 79 -2.87 -4.36 -5.83
C LEU A 79 -3.54 -5.46 -6.65
N LYS A 80 -3.08 -5.68 -7.89
CA LYS A 80 -3.55 -6.81 -8.72
C LYS A 80 -3.18 -8.15 -8.09
N TYR A 81 -1.92 -8.33 -7.68
CA TYR A 81 -1.44 -9.54 -7.02
C TYR A 81 -2.24 -9.84 -5.75
N TYR A 82 -2.40 -8.82 -4.91
CA TYR A 82 -3.13 -8.92 -3.65
C TYR A 82 -4.61 -9.23 -3.88
N THR A 83 -5.23 -8.56 -4.86
CA THR A 83 -6.61 -8.85 -5.26
C THR A 83 -6.75 -10.28 -5.78
N LEU A 84 -5.83 -10.79 -6.62
CA LEU A 84 -5.88 -12.17 -7.12
C LEU A 84 -5.67 -13.21 -6.02
N LYS A 85 -4.72 -12.97 -5.10
CA LYS A 85 -4.49 -13.82 -3.92
C LYS A 85 -5.72 -13.86 -3.02
N LYS A 86 -6.35 -12.69 -2.80
CA LYS A 86 -7.65 -12.62 -2.12
C LYS A 86 -8.78 -13.22 -2.95
N LEU A 87 -8.84 -13.07 -4.26
CA LEU A 87 -9.89 -13.62 -5.11
C LEU A 87 -9.87 -15.16 -5.06
N HIS A 88 -8.69 -15.77 -4.92
CA HIS A 88 -8.57 -17.19 -4.63
C HIS A 88 -9.14 -17.57 -3.24
N LEU A 89 -9.07 -16.67 -2.26
CA LEU A 89 -9.72 -16.81 -0.93
C LEU A 89 -11.20 -16.35 -0.91
N TYR A 90 -11.64 -15.49 -1.84
CA TYR A 90 -12.91 -14.78 -1.85
C TYR A 90 -13.79 -15.11 -3.07
N ALA A 91 -13.45 -16.14 -3.87
CA ALA A 91 -14.34 -16.70 -4.90
C ALA A 91 -15.71 -17.12 -4.32
N MET A 92 -15.85 -17.14 -2.99
CA MET A 92 -17.10 -17.35 -2.29
C MET A 92 -17.83 -16.07 -1.85
N LYS A 93 -17.37 -14.83 -2.16
CA LYS A 93 -17.96 -13.64 -1.52
C LYS A 93 -18.34 -12.39 -2.34
N TRP A 94 -17.57 -11.77 -3.25
CA TRP A 94 -18.04 -10.46 -3.78
C TRP A 94 -17.56 -10.08 -5.20
N VAL A 95 -18.53 -9.70 -6.06
CA VAL A 95 -18.38 -9.34 -7.49
C VAL A 95 -18.37 -7.82 -7.76
N GLU A 96 -18.60 -6.91 -6.80
CA GLU A 96 -19.06 -5.55 -7.16
C GLU A 96 -18.29 -4.34 -6.59
N SER A 97 -16.97 -4.32 -6.51
CA SER A 97 -16.29 -3.08 -6.07
C SER A 97 -14.97 -2.79 -6.78
N LEU A 98 -15.07 -2.12 -7.92
CA LEU A 98 -13.94 -1.50 -8.61
C LEU A 98 -13.58 -0.14 -7.97
N VAL A 99 -12.36 -0.07 -7.46
CA VAL A 99 -11.39 1.06 -7.52
C VAL A 99 -11.93 2.48 -7.30
N ARG A 100 -11.88 2.96 -6.05
CA ARG A 100 -11.76 4.39 -5.71
C ARG A 100 -10.45 4.58 -4.93
N ILE A 101 -9.37 4.87 -5.65
CA ILE A 101 -8.04 5.19 -5.10
C ILE A 101 -7.80 6.67 -5.35
N PHE A 102 -7.21 7.37 -4.36
CA PHE A 102 -6.93 8.81 -4.24
C PHE A 102 -8.09 9.68 -3.74
N GLN A 103 -8.12 9.96 -2.42
CA GLN A 103 -8.19 11.30 -1.81
C GLN A 103 -8.35 11.17 -0.27
N TYR A 104 -7.29 10.95 0.51
CA TYR A 104 -7.42 11.13 1.97
C TYR A 104 -6.21 11.75 2.68
N VAL A 105 -5.09 11.99 1.99
CA VAL A 105 -3.86 12.50 2.65
C VAL A 105 -3.72 14.03 2.62
N ILE A 106 -4.53 14.77 1.85
CA ILE A 106 -4.43 16.25 1.76
C ILE A 106 -5.45 17.00 2.66
N LEU A 107 -6.45 16.33 3.25
CA LEU A 107 -7.52 17.04 3.98
C LEU A 107 -7.34 17.18 5.50
N ASN A 108 -6.31 16.60 6.13
CA ASN A 108 -6.14 16.64 7.59
C ASN A 108 -4.91 17.40 8.10
N LEU A 109 -4.19 18.15 7.24
CA LEU A 109 -3.03 18.95 7.65
C LEU A 109 -3.32 20.45 7.88
N HIS A 110 -4.59 20.89 7.88
CA HIS A 110 -4.94 22.31 8.10
C HIS A 110 -5.49 22.66 9.48
N HIS A 111 -5.53 21.75 10.46
CA HIS A 111 -6.15 22.06 11.77
C HIS A 111 -5.21 22.20 12.98
N HIS A 112 -3.88 22.10 12.82
CA HIS A 112 -2.97 22.20 13.97
C HIS A 112 -1.72 23.06 13.74
N LEU A 113 -1.91 24.29 13.24
CA LEU A 113 -0.96 25.39 13.41
C LEU A 113 -1.68 26.59 14.03
N CYS A 114 -1.76 26.58 15.36
CA CYS A 114 -1.94 27.74 16.23
C CYS A 114 -1.14 27.45 17.50
N TRP A 115 -0.41 28.50 17.95
CA TRP A 115 0.67 28.56 18.95
C TRP A 115 2.06 28.23 18.43
#